data_AF-A0A5S3Z914-F1
#
_entry.id   AF-A0A5S3Z914-F1
#
_cell.length_a   1.000
_cell.length_b   1.000
_cell.length_c   1.000
_cell.angle_alpha   90.00
_cell.angle_beta   90.00
_cell.angle_gamma   90.00
#
_symmetry.space_group_name_H-M   'P 1'
#
loop_
_entity.id
_entity.type
_entity.pdbx_description
1 polymer ?
#
loop_
_entity_poly.entity_id
_entity_poly.type
_entity_poly.pdbx_seq_one_letter_code
_entity_poly.pdbx_strand_id
1 'polypeptide(L)'
;MSSTIKIWDPVVRIVHWSLVGIFITNYFIIEAGGTWHQWLGYSAAALVLLRLIWGLFPSGYARIRAAAINRAAISAHITHLKERHIPTESGHNPIGWLMVFATWLLFIALSVTGFMLEEIDALFGNSLLQDIHALAANTLYAIAIIHIIAVIVVSWWGRIPLIPPMITGQRKKRD
;
A
#
# COMPACT_ATOMS: atom_id res chain seq x y z
N MET A 1 -24.71 2.87 -22.86
CA MET A 1 -24.46 2.04 -21.65
C MET A 1 -23.05 2.36 -21.16
N SER A 2 -22.86 2.86 -19.93
CA SER A 2 -21.49 3.18 -19.46
C SER A 2 -20.70 1.88 -19.32
N SER A 3 -19.72 1.67 -20.19
CA SER A 3 -18.87 0.49 -20.12
C SER A 3 -17.98 0.56 -18.86
N THR A 4 -17.84 -0.53 -18.13
CA THR A 4 -17.01 -0.62 -16.92
C THR A 4 -15.78 -1.47 -17.20
N ILE A 5 -14.63 -1.04 -16.69
CA ILE A 5 -13.36 -1.77 -16.76
C ILE A 5 -12.96 -2.30 -15.38
N LYS A 6 -12.46 -3.53 -15.32
CA LYS A 6 -11.89 -4.10 -14.11
C LYS A 6 -10.50 -3.49 -13.88
N ILE A 7 -10.31 -2.82 -12.74
CA ILE A 7 -9.04 -2.21 -12.36
C ILE A 7 -8.31 -3.09 -11.34
N TRP A 8 -9.01 -3.50 -10.27
CA TRP A 8 -8.41 -4.23 -9.16
C TRP A 8 -9.04 -5.60 -8.98
N ASP A 9 -8.18 -6.61 -8.79
CA ASP A 9 -8.60 -7.94 -8.43
C ASP A 9 -9.10 -8.02 -6.98
N PRO A 10 -10.02 -8.94 -6.65
CA PRO A 10 -10.53 -9.11 -5.30
C PRO A 10 -9.43 -9.29 -4.26
N VAL A 11 -8.42 -10.10 -4.54
CA VAL A 11 -7.27 -10.36 -3.64
C VAL A 11 -6.54 -9.06 -3.29
N VAL A 12 -6.29 -8.20 -4.27
CA VAL A 12 -5.58 -6.92 -4.05
C VAL A 12 -6.36 -6.02 -3.10
N ARG A 13 -7.68 -5.95 -3.26
CA ARG A 13 -8.55 -5.11 -2.40
C ARG A 13 -8.65 -5.68 -1.00
N ILE A 14 -8.84 -6.99 -0.87
CA ILE A 14 -8.91 -7.67 0.44
C ILE A 14 -7.61 -7.42 1.19
N VAL A 15 -6.46 -7.68 0.56
CA VAL A 15 -5.17 -7.43 1.20
C VAL A 15 -5.01 -5.96 1.59
N HIS A 16 -5.35 -5.03 0.71
CA HIS A 16 -5.23 -3.60 1.02
C HIS A 16 -6.08 -3.20 2.23
N TRP A 17 -7.38 -3.51 2.22
CA TRP A 17 -8.28 -3.12 3.31
C TRP A 17 -7.99 -3.87 4.61
N SER A 18 -7.54 -5.12 4.54
CA SER A 18 -7.06 -5.84 5.71
C SER A 18 -5.81 -5.19 6.30
N LEU A 19 -4.84 -4.78 5.47
CA LEU A 19 -3.65 -4.06 5.95
C LEU A 19 -4.00 -2.70 6.56
N VAL A 20 -4.97 -1.97 5.99
CA VAL A 20 -5.49 -0.72 6.58
C VAL A 20 -6.10 -0.99 7.95
N GLY A 21 -6.98 -1.99 8.07
CA GLY A 21 -7.62 -2.34 9.33
C GLY A 21 -6.62 -2.81 10.39
N ILE A 22 -5.67 -3.66 10.00
CA ILE A 22 -4.59 -4.11 10.87
C ILE A 22 -3.75 -2.92 11.33
N PHE A 23 -3.31 -2.06 10.42
CA PHE A 23 -2.50 -0.90 10.77
C PHE A 23 -3.21 0.03 11.75
N ILE A 24 -4.47 0.39 11.48
CA ILE A 24 -5.25 1.27 12.36
C ILE A 24 -5.40 0.64 13.75
N THR A 25 -5.76 -0.64 13.79
CA THR A 25 -5.96 -1.35 15.07
C THR A 25 -4.65 -1.47 15.84
N ASN A 26 -3.58 -1.89 15.16
CA ASN A 26 -2.33 -2.21 15.80
C ASN A 26 -1.52 -0.99 16.23
N TYR A 27 -1.65 0.14 15.52
CA TYR A 27 -0.92 1.36 15.82
C TYR A 27 -1.65 2.25 16.84
N PHE A 28 -2.98 2.29 16.82
CA PHE A 28 -3.76 3.23 17.66
C PHE A 28 -4.50 2.60 18.83
N ILE A 29 -4.85 1.31 18.76
CA ILE A 29 -5.77 0.68 19.71
C ILE A 29 -5.05 -0.33 20.61
N ILE A 30 -4.19 -1.16 20.03
CA ILE A 30 -3.52 -2.24 20.74
C ILE A 30 -2.19 -1.76 21.33
N GLU A 31 -1.90 -2.24 22.53
CA GLU A 31 -0.62 -1.99 23.21
C GLU A 31 0.55 -2.64 22.45
N ALA A 32 1.60 -1.85 22.20
CA ALA A 32 2.80 -2.32 21.53
C ALA A 32 3.49 -3.45 22.31
N GLY A 33 3.95 -4.48 21.59
CA GLY A 33 4.60 -5.66 22.19
C GLY A 33 3.64 -6.66 22.85
N GLY A 34 2.37 -6.32 23.06
CA GLY A 34 1.38 -7.27 23.58
C GLY A 34 1.02 -8.39 22.59
N THR A 35 0.43 -9.48 23.07
CA THR A 35 0.09 -10.66 22.27
C THR A 35 -0.71 -10.32 21.01
N TRP A 36 -1.75 -9.49 21.12
CA TRP A 36 -2.55 -9.08 19.96
C TRP A 36 -1.76 -8.22 18.96
N HIS A 37 -0.79 -7.44 19.44
CA HIS A 37 0.07 -6.64 18.57
C HIS A 37 0.94 -7.54 17.69
N GLN A 38 1.51 -8.58 18.29
CA GLN A 38 2.32 -9.58 17.59
C GLN A 38 1.49 -10.34 16.55
N TRP A 39 0.33 -10.88 16.92
CA TRP A 39 -0.54 -11.62 15.98
C TRP A 39 -1.02 -10.77 14.80
N LEU A 40 -1.35 -9.50 15.04
CA LEU A 40 -1.67 -8.55 13.98
C LEU A 40 -0.45 -8.25 13.10
N GLY A 41 0.74 -8.11 13.69
CA GLY A 41 2.01 -7.99 12.96
C GLY A 41 2.27 -9.18 12.03
N TYR A 42 2.16 -10.41 12.55
CA TYR A 42 2.31 -11.64 11.77
C TYR A 42 1.26 -11.77 10.66
N SER A 43 0.02 -11.35 10.94
CA SER A 43 -1.05 -11.29 9.92
C SER A 43 -0.73 -10.30 8.82
N ALA A 44 -0.20 -9.11 9.15
CA ALA A 44 0.25 -8.13 8.16
C ALA A 44 1.41 -8.67 7.32
N ALA A 45 2.39 -9.35 7.94
CA ALA A 45 3.50 -10.00 7.25
C ALA A 45 3.00 -11.01 6.20
N ALA A 46 2.08 -11.90 6.60
CA ALA A 46 1.48 -12.89 5.71
C ALA A 46 0.73 -12.24 4.54
N LEU A 47 -0.02 -11.16 4.78
CA LEU A 47 -0.73 -10.43 3.73
C LEU A 47 0.22 -9.75 2.74
N VAL A 48 1.33 -9.18 3.21
CA VAL A 48 2.35 -8.59 2.33
C VAL A 48 3.03 -9.67 1.49
N LEU A 49 3.35 -10.83 2.06
CA LEU A 49 3.88 -11.98 1.31
C LEU A 49 2.89 -12.47 0.26
N LEU A 50 1.62 -12.64 0.61
CA LEU A 50 0.56 -12.98 -0.33
C LEU A 50 0.52 -11.97 -1.47
N ARG A 51 0.60 -10.67 -1.16
CA ARG A 51 0.54 -9.63 -2.18
C ARG A 51 1.75 -9.62 -3.10
N LEU A 52 2.95 -9.89 -2.58
CA LEU A 52 4.18 -10.04 -3.35
C LEU A 52 4.04 -11.19 -4.34
N ILE A 53 3.62 -12.36 -3.87
CA ILE A 53 3.35 -13.54 -4.71
C ILE A 53 2.28 -13.22 -5.75
N TRP A 54 1.17 -12.59 -5.34
CA TRP A 54 0.09 -12.19 -6.24
C TRP A 54 0.56 -11.22 -7.33
N GLY A 55 1.53 -10.35 -7.00
CA GLY A 55 2.12 -9.40 -7.93
C GLY A 55 2.99 -10.03 -9.03
N LEU A 56 3.38 -11.31 -8.89
CA LEU A 56 4.14 -12.05 -9.90
C LEU A 56 3.27 -12.59 -11.03
N PHE A 57 1.95 -12.73 -10.81
CA PHE A 57 1.05 -13.22 -11.84
C PHE A 57 0.87 -12.19 -12.98
N PRO A 58 0.74 -12.65 -14.24
CA PRO A 58 0.93 -11.80 -15.41
C PRO A 58 -0.25 -10.90 -15.78
N SER A 59 -1.45 -11.10 -15.21
CA SER A 59 -2.66 -10.38 -15.61
C SER A 59 -2.98 -9.18 -14.69
N GLY A 60 -3.59 -8.15 -15.28
CA GLY A 60 -4.13 -6.99 -14.56
C GLY A 60 -3.12 -5.86 -14.29
N TYR A 61 -3.64 -4.80 -13.66
CA TYR A 61 -2.92 -3.56 -13.37
C TYR A 61 -2.05 -3.62 -12.09
N ALA A 62 -2.23 -4.68 -11.30
CA ALA A 62 -1.61 -4.84 -9.99
C ALA A 62 -0.30 -5.65 -10.02
N ARG A 63 0.14 -6.11 -11.20
CA ARG A 63 1.37 -6.88 -11.37
C ARG A 63 2.62 -6.02 -11.20
N ILE A 64 3.65 -6.54 -10.55
CA ILE A 64 4.90 -5.81 -10.27
C ILE A 64 5.59 -5.38 -11.58
N ARG A 65 5.49 -6.19 -12.65
CA ARG A 65 6.02 -5.82 -13.98
C ARG A 65 5.34 -4.60 -14.62
N ALA A 66 4.18 -4.17 -14.11
CA ALA A 66 3.53 -2.93 -14.54
C ALA A 66 4.07 -1.70 -13.79
N ALA A 67 5.05 -1.87 -12.87
CA ALA A 67 5.72 -0.79 -12.19
C ALA A 67 6.63 0.00 -13.13
N ALA A 68 6.05 1.00 -13.80
CA ALA A 68 6.77 1.92 -14.67
C ALA A 68 7.36 3.08 -13.86
N ILE A 69 8.43 2.83 -13.09
CA ILE A 69 9.14 3.85 -12.32
C ILE A 69 10.36 4.33 -13.11
N ASN A 70 10.12 5.12 -14.16
CA ASN A 70 11.18 5.74 -14.95
C ASN A 70 10.85 7.21 -15.28
N ARG A 71 11.85 7.97 -15.72
CA ARG A 71 11.72 9.41 -15.98
C ARG A 71 10.60 9.73 -16.99
N ALA A 72 10.45 8.91 -18.04
CA ALA A 72 9.41 9.10 -19.04
C ALA A 72 8.01 8.89 -18.46
N ALA A 73 7.80 7.85 -17.67
CA ALA A 73 6.51 7.57 -17.02
C ALA A 73 6.15 8.64 -15.99
N ILE A 74 7.13 9.13 -15.21
CA ILE A 74 6.92 10.23 -14.26
C ILE A 74 6.53 11.51 -15.01
N SER A 75 7.26 11.86 -16.07
CA SER A 75 6.96 13.03 -16.90
C SER A 75 5.56 12.94 -17.50
N ALA A 76 5.21 11.79 -18.10
CA ALA A 76 3.87 11.55 -18.63
C ALA A 76 2.77 11.70 -17.56
N HIS A 77 2.99 11.16 -16.36
CA HIS A 77 2.05 11.32 -15.27
C HIS A 77 1.86 12.79 -14.85
N ILE A 78 2.95 13.56 -14.79
CA ILE A 78 2.89 15.00 -14.50
C ILE A 78 2.13 15.74 -15.60
N THR A 79 2.38 15.43 -16.87
CA THR A 79 1.65 16.03 -18.00
C THR A 79 0.15 15.73 -17.91
N HIS A 80 -0.24 14.47 -17.71
CA HIS A 80 -1.64 14.06 -17.55
C HIS A 80 -2.31 14.76 -16.35
N LEU A 81 -1.58 14.97 -15.26
CA LEU A 81 -2.06 15.73 -14.11
C LEU A 81 -2.24 17.22 -14.44
N LYS A 82 -1.29 17.85 -15.14
CA LYS A 82 -1.40 19.25 -15.56
C LYS A 82 -2.57 19.47 -16.52
N GLU A 83 -2.78 18.53 -17.44
CA GLU A 83 -3.89 18.52 -18.39
C GLU A 83 -5.23 18.14 -17.73
N ARG A 84 -5.21 17.71 -16.45
CA ARG A 84 -6.40 17.23 -15.70
C ARG A 84 -7.11 16.08 -16.42
N HIS A 85 -6.34 15.26 -17.13
CA HIS A 85 -6.82 14.14 -17.93
C HIS A 85 -5.95 12.91 -17.67
N ILE A 86 -6.33 12.13 -16.66
CA ILE A 86 -5.69 10.84 -16.38
C ILE A 86 -6.42 9.74 -17.16
N PRO A 87 -5.71 8.88 -17.93
CA PRO A 87 -6.31 7.78 -18.67
C PRO A 87 -7.17 6.90 -17.77
N THR A 88 -8.38 6.56 -18.21
CA THR A 88 -9.32 5.74 -17.43
C THR A 88 -8.80 4.32 -17.23
N GLU A 89 -8.09 3.78 -18.21
CA GLU A 89 -7.45 2.46 -18.20
C GLU A 89 -6.07 2.48 -17.51
N SER A 90 -5.96 3.22 -16.40
CA SER A 90 -4.74 3.30 -15.61
C SER A 90 -4.87 2.59 -14.26
N GLY A 91 -3.84 1.80 -13.95
CA GLY A 91 -3.59 1.22 -12.63
C GLY A 91 -2.87 2.20 -11.70
N HIS A 92 -1.81 1.72 -11.05
CA HIS A 92 -0.92 2.61 -10.31
C HIS A 92 -0.09 3.46 -11.29
N ASN A 93 -0.06 4.76 -11.03
CA ASN A 93 0.92 5.67 -11.63
C ASN A 93 2.32 5.44 -10.99
N PRO A 94 3.41 6.03 -11.52
CA PRO A 94 4.76 5.81 -10.99
C PRO A 94 4.92 6.16 -9.51
N ILE A 95 4.28 7.25 -9.05
CA ILE A 95 4.30 7.67 -7.64
C ILE A 95 3.51 6.66 -6.79
N GLY A 96 2.39 6.17 -7.30
CA GLY A 96 1.61 5.10 -6.67
C GLY A 96 2.42 3.82 -6.49
N TRP A 97 3.25 3.45 -7.47
CA TRP A 97 4.15 2.30 -7.35
C TRP A 97 5.26 2.50 -6.32
N LEU A 98 5.85 3.70 -6.24
CA LEU A 98 6.79 4.04 -5.16
C LEU A 98 6.15 3.88 -3.78
N MET A 99 4.91 4.34 -3.61
CA MET A 99 4.17 4.18 -2.35
C MET A 99 3.91 2.71 -2.01
N VAL A 100 3.58 1.87 -3.00
CA VAL A 100 3.39 0.42 -2.78
C VAL A 100 4.69 -0.21 -2.28
N PHE A 101 5.82 0.07 -2.92
CA PHE A 101 7.11 -0.49 -2.51
C PHE A 101 7.57 0.03 -1.14
N ALA A 102 7.41 1.32 -0.87
CA ALA A 102 7.71 1.90 0.43
C ALA A 102 6.86 1.26 1.54
N THR A 103 5.57 1.08 1.29
CA THR A 103 4.64 0.46 2.25
C THR A 103 5.01 -1.00 2.52
N TRP A 104 5.32 -1.79 1.48
CA TRP A 104 5.76 -3.17 1.65
C TRP A 104 7.07 -3.26 2.41
N LEU A 105 8.05 -2.41 2.09
CA LEU A 105 9.33 -2.39 2.77
C LEU A 105 9.16 -2.09 4.26
N LEU A 106 8.31 -1.12 4.62
CA LEU A 106 8.05 -0.78 6.02
C LEU A 106 7.32 -1.90 6.76
N PHE A 107 6.31 -2.54 6.17
CA PHE A 107 5.67 -3.70 6.80
C PHE A 107 6.64 -4.87 6.97
N ILE A 108 7.52 -5.12 6.00
CA ILE A 108 8.57 -6.15 6.12
C ILE A 108 9.53 -5.77 7.25
N ALA A 109 10.00 -4.52 7.32
CA ALA A 109 10.89 -4.04 8.37
C ALA A 109 10.24 -4.20 9.75
N LEU A 110 8.97 -3.82 9.91
CA LEU A 110 8.19 -4.02 11.14
C LEU A 110 8.08 -5.50 11.50
N SER A 111 7.81 -6.36 10.52
CA SER A 111 7.67 -7.81 10.74
C SER A 111 8.99 -8.43 11.20
N VAL A 112 10.11 -8.06 10.55
CA VAL A 112 11.45 -8.56 10.88
C VAL A 112 11.88 -8.07 12.26
N THR A 113 11.77 -6.76 12.51
CA THR A 113 12.19 -6.18 13.80
C THR A 113 11.31 -6.66 14.95
N GLY A 114 9.99 -6.80 14.74
CA GLY A 114 9.07 -7.37 15.72
C GLY A 114 9.37 -8.83 16.04
N PHE A 115 9.61 -9.66 15.01
CA PHE A 115 10.01 -11.06 15.21
C PHE A 115 11.35 -11.17 15.96
N MET A 116 12.33 -10.33 15.61
CA MET A 116 13.63 -10.33 16.27
C MET A 116 13.54 -9.90 17.75
N LEU A 117 12.64 -8.97 18.09
CA LEU A 117 12.42 -8.56 19.48
C LEU A 117 11.77 -9.65 20.33
N GLU A 118 10.88 -10.43 19.74
CA GLU A 118 10.04 -11.40 20.46
C GLU A 118 10.64 -12.81 20.49
N GLU A 119 11.15 -13.30 19.37
CA GLU A 119 11.47 -14.72 19.18
C GLU A 119 12.97 -15.02 19.29
N ILE A 120 13.82 -13.98 19.38
CA ILE A 120 15.27 -14.12 19.52
C ILE A 120 15.70 -13.65 20.91
N ASP A 121 15.89 -14.60 21.82
CA ASP A 121 16.25 -14.35 23.23
C ASP A 121 17.42 -13.35 23.39
N ALA A 122 18.45 -13.46 22.55
CA ALA A 122 19.64 -12.61 22.60
C ALA A 122 19.37 -11.13 22.28
N LEU A 123 18.21 -10.81 21.70
CA LEU A 123 17.81 -9.46 21.28
C LEU A 123 16.64 -8.91 22.11
N PHE A 124 16.19 -9.65 23.12
CA PHE A 124 15.08 -9.23 23.97
C PHE A 124 15.40 -7.92 24.70
N GLY A 125 14.48 -6.95 24.66
CA GLY A 125 14.69 -5.64 25.28
C GLY A 125 15.75 -4.76 24.61
N ASN A 126 16.24 -5.11 23.41
CA ASN A 126 17.21 -4.29 22.69
C ASN A 126 16.61 -2.94 22.27
N SER A 127 17.09 -1.85 22.89
CA SER A 127 16.56 -0.50 22.68
C SER A 127 16.72 0.00 21.25
N LEU A 128 17.87 -0.26 20.61
CA LEU A 128 18.09 0.13 19.21
C LEU A 128 17.06 -0.54 18.28
N LEU A 129 16.78 -1.83 18.50
CA LEU A 129 15.82 -2.56 17.69
C LEU A 129 14.39 -2.07 17.94
N GLN A 130 14.04 -1.73 19.18
CA GLN A 130 12.77 -1.07 19.52
C GLN A 130 12.64 0.30 18.84
N ASP A 131 13.70 1.11 18.84
CA ASP A 131 13.72 2.41 18.19
C ASP A 131 13.55 2.29 16.66
N ILE A 132 14.22 1.32 16.04
CA ILE A 132 14.05 1.03 14.60
C ILE A 132 12.61 0.60 14.31
N HIS A 133 12.02 -0.27 15.14
CA HIS A 133 10.64 -0.70 14.98
C HIS A 133 9.67 0.48 15.11
N ALA A 134 9.83 1.30 16.15
CA ALA A 134 9.01 2.49 16.39
C ALA A 134 9.17 3.53 15.27
N LEU A 135 10.39 3.75 14.79
CA LEU A 135 10.67 4.63 13.65
C LEU A 135 9.99 4.13 12.38
N ALA A 136 10.06 2.83 12.09
CA ALA A 136 9.37 2.23 10.94
C ALA A 136 7.85 2.39 11.06
N ALA A 137 7.28 2.22 12.26
CA ALA A 137 5.85 2.36 12.52
C ALA A 137 5.38 3.81 12.31
N ASN A 138 6.13 4.78 12.86
CA ASN A 138 5.85 6.21 12.70
C ASN A 138 6.04 6.68 11.25
N THR A 139 7.02 6.11 10.54
CA THR A 139 7.21 6.37 9.11
C THR A 139 6.04 5.81 8.31
N LEU A 140 5.57 4.60 8.63
CA LEU A 140 4.41 3.98 8.01
C LEU A 140 3.15 4.83 8.21
N TYR A 141 2.94 5.35 9.42
CA TYR A 141 1.88 6.31 9.71
C TYR A 141 1.97 7.56 8.83
N ALA A 142 3.14 8.20 8.77
CA ALA A 142 3.34 9.41 7.97
C ALA A 142 3.07 9.15 6.48
N ILE A 143 3.58 8.05 5.92
CA ILE A 143 3.33 7.73 4.51
C ILE A 143 1.86 7.35 4.25
N ALA A 144 1.14 6.78 5.22
CA ALA A 144 -0.28 6.50 5.09
C ALA A 144 -1.10 7.80 4.98
N ILE A 145 -0.76 8.83 5.76
CA ILE A 145 -1.35 10.17 5.64
C ILE A 145 -1.05 10.77 4.26
N ILE A 146 0.22 10.73 3.83
CA ILE A 146 0.62 11.21 2.50
C ILE A 146 -0.13 10.46 1.41
N HIS A 147 -0.29 9.13 1.54
CA HIS A 147 -1.04 8.30 0.61
C HIS A 147 -2.49 8.77 0.48
N ILE A 148 -3.19 8.96 1.60
CA ILE A 148 -4.59 9.40 1.60
C ILE A 148 -4.72 10.79 0.94
N ILE A 149 -3.85 11.73 1.31
CA ILE A 149 -3.82 13.07 0.71
C ILE A 149 -3.57 12.97 -0.80
N ALA A 150 -2.59 12.17 -1.23
CA ALA A 150 -2.28 11.99 -2.64
C ALA A 150 -3.46 11.38 -3.41
N VAL A 151 -4.15 10.38 -2.84
CA VAL A 151 -5.36 9.80 -3.45
C VAL A 151 -6.44 10.84 -3.63
N ILE A 152 -6.70 11.68 -2.62
CA ILE A 152 -7.72 12.74 -2.69
C ILE A 152 -7.33 13.79 -3.73
N VAL A 153 -6.09 14.30 -3.68
CA VAL A 153 -5.59 15.35 -4.58
C VAL A 153 -5.59 14.88 -6.03
N VAL A 154 -5.04 13.69 -6.30
CA VAL A 154 -4.99 13.13 -7.66
C VAL A 154 -6.40 12.81 -8.17
N SER A 155 -7.27 12.29 -7.30
CA SER A 155 -8.66 12.00 -7.67
C SER A 155 -9.44 13.26 -8.03
N TRP A 156 -9.27 14.33 -7.27
CA TRP A 156 -9.95 15.62 -7.47
C TRP A 156 -9.38 16.38 -8.67
N TRP A 157 -8.05 16.58 -8.69
CA TRP A 157 -7.38 17.36 -9.74
C TRP A 157 -7.37 16.65 -11.09
N GLY A 158 -7.09 15.34 -11.10
CA GLY A 158 -7.10 14.49 -12.28
C GLY A 158 -8.50 14.09 -12.75
N ARG A 159 -9.55 14.54 -12.03
CA ARG A 159 -10.97 14.28 -12.34
C ARG A 159 -11.27 12.80 -12.60
N ILE A 160 -10.66 11.92 -11.80
CA ILE A 160 -10.81 10.47 -11.91
C ILE A 160 -11.05 9.86 -10.53
N PRO A 161 -12.16 9.13 -10.29
CA PRO A 161 -12.41 8.53 -8.99
C PRO A 161 -11.44 7.36 -8.72
N LEU A 162 -10.57 7.52 -7.71
CA LEU A 162 -9.58 6.51 -7.32
C LEU A 162 -10.07 5.56 -6.22
N ILE A 163 -10.92 6.04 -5.31
CA ILE A 163 -11.44 5.26 -4.17
C ILE A 163 -12.47 4.20 -4.60
N PRO A 164 -13.49 4.51 -5.43
CA PRO A 164 -14.52 3.52 -5.77
C PRO A 164 -13.95 2.23 -6.39
N PRO A 165 -12.96 2.27 -7.31
CA PRO A 165 -12.31 1.05 -7.78
C PRO A 165 -11.73 0.19 -6.65
N MET A 166 -11.18 0.76 -5.58
CA MET A 166 -10.64 -0.02 -4.45
C MET A 166 -11.73 -0.76 -3.66
N ILE A 167 -13.00 -0.38 -3.83
CA ILE A 167 -14.15 -1.04 -3.21
C ILE A 167 -14.80 -2.00 -4.21
N THR A 168 -15.21 -1.48 -5.38
CA THR A 168 -15.99 -2.22 -6.38
C THR A 168 -15.13 -3.03 -7.36
N GLY A 169 -13.83 -2.70 -7.46
CA GLY A 169 -12.88 -3.33 -8.38
C GLY A 169 -13.00 -2.82 -9.81
N GLN A 170 -13.97 -1.94 -10.05
CA GLN A 170 -14.35 -1.49 -11.38
C GLN A 170 -14.32 0.03 -11.46
N ARG A 171 -13.99 0.54 -12.65
CA ARG A 171 -14.07 1.95 -12.99
C ARG A 171 -14.98 2.11 -14.20
N LYS A 172 -15.83 3.13 -14.20
CA LYS A 172 -16.60 3.51 -15.39
C LYS A 172 -15.65 4.10 -16.42
N LYS A 173 -15.72 3.64 -17.68
CA LYS A 173 -15.10 4.37 -18.79
C LYS A 173 -15.77 5.74 -18.87
N ARG A 174 -14.94 6.75 -19.06
CA ARG A 174 -15.38 8.11 -19.31
C ARG A 174 -15.42 8.27 -20.83
N ASP A 175 -16.55 8.71 -21.35
CA ASP A 175 -16.70 9.05 -22.77
C ASP A 175 -15.78 10.24 -23.13
#